data_AF-A0A395LLZ8-F1
#
_entry.id   AF-A0A395LLZ8-F1
#
_cell.length_a   1.000
_cell.length_b   1.000
_cell.length_c   1.000
_cell.angle_alpha   90.00
_cell.angle_beta   90.00
_cell.angle_gamma   90.00
#
_symmetry.space_group_name_H-M   'P 1'
#
loop_
_entity.id
_entity.type
_entity.pdbx_description
1 polymer ?
#
loop_
_entity_poly.entity_id
_entity_poly.type
_entity_poly.pdbx_seq_one_letter_code
_entity_poly.pdbx_strand_id
1 'polypeptide(L)'
;MADKSTLVRRHTVASWLALLGFAAWVATDLLGAPEPFAFVGLLVMLPAIIVMFATRKADEYVASLWAAGANTAFLLGVAYLVFAPFAVGFYSGWTGNGEAASFPAELASTIVLGAFLLGYFIKRFRGF
;
A
#
# COMPACT_ATOMS: atom_id res chain seq x y z
N MET A 1 23.16 -6.65 19.95
CA MET A 1 22.81 -6.29 18.56
C MET A 1 22.16 -7.50 17.91
N ALA A 2 21.00 -7.37 17.28
CA ALA A 2 20.36 -8.49 16.59
C ALA A 2 21.18 -8.90 15.35
N ASP A 3 21.26 -10.20 15.10
CA ASP A 3 21.91 -10.73 13.89
C ASP A 3 21.16 -10.28 12.62
N LYS A 4 21.91 -9.95 11.56
CA LYS A 4 21.36 -9.51 10.26
C LYS A 4 20.37 -10.53 9.69
N SER A 5 20.68 -11.83 9.82
CA SER A 5 19.79 -12.90 9.37
C SER A 5 18.41 -12.85 10.04
N THR A 6 18.38 -12.50 11.33
CA THR A 6 17.15 -12.39 12.12
C THR A 6 16.33 -11.18 11.69
N LEU A 7 16.99 -10.06 11.38
CA LEU A 7 16.31 -8.86 10.88
C LEU A 7 15.68 -9.09 9.50
N VAL A 8 16.39 -9.75 8.59
CA VAL A 8 15.86 -10.10 7.25
C VAL A 8 14.66 -11.04 7.35
N ARG A 9 14.73 -12.06 8.23
CA ARG A 9 13.60 -12.97 8.46
C ARG A 9 12.38 -12.24 9.02
N ARG A 10 12.57 -11.35 9.99
CA ARG A 10 11.49 -10.51 10.54
C ARG A 10 10.86 -9.61 9.48
N HIS A 11 11.70 -8.97 8.64
CA HIS A 11 11.22 -8.15 7.53
C HIS A 11 10.38 -8.97 6.54
N THR A 12 10.84 -10.17 6.20
CA THR A 12 10.16 -11.05 5.26
C THR A 12 8.80 -11.47 5.78
N VAL A 13 8.71 -11.94 7.03
CA VAL A 13 7.43 -12.29 7.66
C VAL A 13 6.50 -11.08 7.70
N ALA A 14 7.01 -9.92 8.12
CA ALA A 14 6.23 -8.69 8.18
C ALA A 14 5.67 -8.29 6.81
N SER A 15 6.46 -8.36 5.74
CA SER A 15 5.97 -8.02 4.39
C SER A 15 4.82 -8.90 3.90
N TRP A 16 4.83 -10.20 4.21
CA TRP A 16 3.71 -11.08 3.88
C TRP A 16 2.49 -10.81 4.76
N LEU A 17 2.67 -10.55 6.05
CA LEU A 17 1.57 -10.15 6.93
C LEU A 17 0.94 -8.82 6.50
N ALA A 18 1.75 -7.85 6.06
CA ALA A 18 1.26 -6.58 5.51
C ALA A 18 0.43 -6.82 4.25
N LEU A 19 0.88 -7.69 3.34
CA LEU A 19 0.13 -8.05 2.13
C LEU A 19 -1.20 -8.74 2.46
N LEU A 20 -1.19 -9.72 3.35
CA LEU A 20 -2.40 -10.45 3.75
C LEU A 20 -3.39 -9.54 4.49
N GLY A 21 -2.89 -8.68 5.38
CA GLY A 21 -3.72 -7.72 6.10
C GLY A 21 -4.34 -6.68 5.16
N PHE A 22 -3.57 -6.18 4.19
CA PHE A 22 -4.09 -5.30 3.13
C PHE A 22 -5.13 -6.01 2.27
N ALA A 23 -4.88 -7.25 1.86
CA ALA A 23 -5.84 -8.03 1.07
C ALA A 23 -7.14 -8.31 1.83
N ALA A 24 -7.07 -8.62 3.14
CA ALA A 24 -8.24 -8.82 3.99
C ALA A 24 -9.07 -7.54 4.11
N TRP A 25 -8.41 -6.38 4.24
CA TRP A 25 -9.07 -5.08 4.26
C TRP A 25 -9.71 -4.73 2.92
N VAL A 26 -8.99 -4.88 1.80
CA VAL A 26 -9.56 -4.61 0.47
C VAL A 26 -10.70 -5.58 0.11
N ALA A 27 -10.67 -6.81 0.62
CA ALA A 27 -11.74 -7.79 0.38
C ALA A 27 -13.07 -7.41 1.03
N THR A 28 -13.10 -6.68 2.14
CA THR A 28 -14.37 -6.19 2.69
C THR A 28 -15.01 -5.17 1.75
N ASP A 29 -14.19 -4.26 1.22
CA ASP A 29 -14.66 -3.13 0.42
C ASP A 29 -15.03 -3.55 -1.00
N LEU A 30 -14.29 -4.49 -1.61
CA LEU A 30 -14.50 -4.91 -3.00
C LEU A 30 -15.30 -6.19 -3.17
N LEU A 31 -15.24 -7.10 -2.20
CA LEU A 31 -15.86 -8.44 -2.31
C LEU A 31 -17.00 -8.66 -1.31
N GLY A 32 -17.32 -7.65 -0.49
CA GLY A 32 -18.38 -7.76 0.53
C GLY A 32 -18.05 -8.77 1.63
N ALA A 33 -16.75 -8.98 1.93
CA ALA A 33 -16.36 -9.83 3.04
C ALA A 33 -16.84 -9.25 4.38
N PRO A 34 -17.03 -10.07 5.44
CA PRO A 34 -17.54 -9.59 6.73
C PRO A 34 -16.63 -8.53 7.35
N GLU A 35 -17.21 -7.47 7.94
CA GLU A 35 -16.48 -6.35 8.59
C GLU A 35 -15.34 -6.76 9.54
N PRO A 36 -15.44 -7.86 10.33
CA PRO A 36 -14.32 -8.29 11.18
C PRO A 36 -13.02 -8.56 10.40
N PHE A 37 -13.08 -8.90 9.11
CA PHE A 37 -11.89 -9.11 8.27
C PHE A 37 -11.11 -7.81 8.06
N ALA A 38 -11.78 -6.68 7.87
CA ALA A 38 -11.14 -5.37 7.76
C ALA A 38 -10.40 -5.01 9.05
N PHE A 39 -11.07 -5.21 10.19
CA PHE A 39 -10.50 -4.89 11.50
C PHE A 39 -9.26 -5.74 11.81
N VAL A 40 -9.36 -7.07 11.60
CA VAL A 40 -8.21 -7.98 11.76
C VAL A 40 -7.11 -7.65 10.76
N GLY A 41 -7.47 -7.37 9.51
CA GLY A 41 -6.53 -6.98 8.46
C GLY A 41 -5.71 -5.75 8.83
N LEU A 42 -6.36 -4.70 9.34
CA LEU A 42 -5.71 -3.49 9.83
C LEU A 42 -4.80 -3.76 11.04
N LEU A 43 -5.27 -4.54 12.03
CA LEU A 43 -4.50 -4.91 13.21
C LEU A 43 -3.24 -5.72 12.89
N VAL A 44 -3.25 -6.50 11.80
CA VAL A 44 -2.08 -7.25 11.33
C VAL A 44 -1.19 -6.37 10.46
N MET A 45 -1.78 -5.60 9.54
CA MET A 45 -1.05 -4.80 8.56
C MET A 45 -0.25 -3.67 9.21
N LEU A 46 -0.84 -2.91 10.14
CA LEU A 46 -0.17 -1.74 10.71
C LEU A 46 1.12 -2.10 11.48
N PRO A 47 1.11 -3.06 12.43
CA PRO A 47 2.35 -3.51 13.07
C PRO A 47 3.35 -4.08 12.07
N ALA A 48 2.88 -4.80 11.05
CA ALA A 48 3.74 -5.36 10.01
C ALA A 48 4.48 -4.27 9.22
N ILE A 49 3.80 -3.20 8.81
CA ILE A 49 4.43 -2.04 8.15
C ILE A 49 5.44 -1.35 9.07
N ILE A 50 5.14 -1.20 10.37
CA ILE A 50 6.08 -0.64 11.35
C ILE A 50 7.34 -1.51 11.44
N VAL A 51 7.19 -2.84 11.52
CA VAL A 51 8.32 -3.77 11.52
C VAL A 51 9.11 -3.68 10.23
N MET A 52 8.44 -3.62 9.08
CA MET A 52 9.11 -3.44 7.78
C MET A 52 9.94 -2.16 7.76
N PHE A 53 9.38 -1.04 8.23
CA PHE A 53 10.09 0.23 8.30
C PHE A 53 11.31 0.15 9.23
N ALA A 54 11.15 -0.43 10.42
CA ALA A 54 12.25 -0.59 11.38
C ALA A 54 13.38 -1.48 10.84
N THR A 55 13.04 -2.46 10.00
CA THR A 55 13.99 -3.43 9.42
C THR A 55 14.41 -3.12 7.98
N ARG A 56 14.01 -1.96 7.42
CA ARG A 56 14.24 -1.60 6.01
C ARG A 56 15.70 -1.52 5.57
N LYS A 57 16.64 -1.47 6.53
CA LYS A 57 18.09 -1.43 6.29
C LYS A 57 18.80 -2.70 6.77
N ALA A 58 18.06 -3.82 6.91
CA ALA A 58 18.63 -5.08 7.38
C ALA A 58 19.76 -5.59 6.46
N ASP A 59 19.57 -5.47 5.15
CA ASP A 59 20.55 -5.73 4.10
C ASP A 59 20.25 -4.90 2.84
N GLU A 60 21.10 -5.04 1.82
CA GLU A 60 20.96 -4.33 0.55
C GLU A 60 19.71 -4.75 -0.23
N TYR A 61 19.37 -6.03 -0.21
CA TYR A 61 18.19 -6.56 -0.90
C TYR A 61 16.89 -5.99 -0.32
N VAL A 62 16.71 -6.04 1.00
CA VAL A 62 15.57 -5.47 1.72
C VAL A 62 15.48 -3.96 1.52
N ALA A 63 16.61 -3.25 1.56
CA ALA A 63 16.62 -1.82 1.29
C ALA A 63 16.17 -1.52 -0.15
N SER A 64 16.58 -2.35 -1.11
CA SER A 64 16.20 -2.19 -2.51
C SER A 64 14.72 -2.53 -2.76
N LEU A 65 14.14 -3.49 -2.02
CA LEU A 65 12.70 -3.79 -2.03
C LEU A 65 11.89 -2.65 -1.44
N TRP A 66 12.31 -2.12 -0.28
CA TRP A 66 11.67 -0.99 0.36
C TRP A 66 11.66 0.24 -0.55
N ALA A 67 12.79 0.55 -1.18
CA ALA A 67 12.90 1.67 -2.10
C ALA A 67 11.98 1.52 -3.32
N ALA A 68 11.85 0.31 -3.87
CA ALA A 68 10.92 0.05 -4.97
C ALA A 68 9.47 0.32 -4.56
N GLY A 69 9.02 -0.22 -3.43
CA GLY A 69 7.69 0.06 -2.89
C GLY A 69 7.47 1.56 -2.64
N ALA A 70 8.42 2.24 -1.98
CA ALA A 70 8.31 3.67 -1.68
C ALA A 70 8.24 4.53 -2.96
N ASN A 71 9.06 4.23 -3.97
CA ASN A 71 9.06 4.96 -5.24
C ASN A 71 7.74 4.75 -6.00
N THR A 72 7.23 3.52 -6.05
CA THR A 72 5.93 3.23 -6.68
C THR A 72 4.79 3.94 -5.96
N ALA A 73 4.78 3.91 -4.62
CA ALA A 73 3.79 4.61 -3.80
C ALA A 73 3.84 6.13 -3.98
N PHE A 74 5.03 6.70 -4.02
CA PHE A 74 5.22 8.13 -4.27
C PHE A 74 4.71 8.52 -5.67
N LEU A 75 5.12 7.79 -6.72
CA LEU A 75 4.71 8.08 -8.09
C LEU A 75 3.18 8.01 -8.25
N LEU A 76 2.55 6.94 -7.76
CA LEU A 76 1.11 6.76 -7.87
C LEU A 76 0.34 7.71 -6.95
N GLY A 77 0.86 8.03 -5.77
CA GLY A 77 0.29 9.05 -4.89
C GLY A 77 0.29 10.43 -5.55
N VAL A 78 1.41 10.85 -6.14
CA VAL A 78 1.50 12.11 -6.89
C VAL A 78 0.57 12.09 -8.10
N ALA A 79 0.57 10.99 -8.87
CA ALA A 79 -0.31 10.86 -10.02
C ALA A 79 -1.79 10.97 -9.61
N TYR A 80 -2.20 10.33 -8.51
CA TYR A 80 -3.55 10.45 -7.99
C TYR A 80 -3.88 11.88 -7.57
N LEU A 81 -3.04 12.53 -6.77
CA LEU A 81 -3.29 13.89 -6.29
C LEU A 81 -3.34 14.93 -7.43
N VAL A 82 -2.56 14.75 -8.49
CA VAL A 82 -2.50 15.69 -9.62
C VAL A 82 -3.60 15.41 -10.66
N PHE A 83 -3.79 14.15 -11.05
CA PHE A 83 -4.65 13.80 -12.19
C PHE A 83 -6.07 13.45 -11.80
N ALA A 84 -6.32 12.93 -10.59
CA ALA A 84 -7.69 12.57 -10.25
C ALA A 84 -8.62 13.80 -10.08
N PRO A 85 -8.19 15.01 -9.63
CA PRO A 85 -9.06 16.20 -9.66
C PRO A 85 -9.43 16.59 -11.10
N PHE A 86 -8.50 16.43 -12.04
CA PHE A 86 -8.75 16.67 -13.45
C PHE A 86 -9.76 15.67 -14.03
N ALA A 87 -9.60 14.37 -13.73
CA ALA A 87 -10.51 13.33 -14.20
C ALA A 87 -11.95 13.54 -13.68
N VAL A 88 -12.08 13.89 -12.40
CA VAL A 88 -13.35 14.21 -11.77
C VAL A 88 -13.99 15.46 -12.41
N GLY A 89 -13.23 16.54 -12.57
CA GLY A 89 -13.73 17.77 -13.21
C GLY A 89 -14.16 17.55 -14.65
N PHE A 90 -13.43 16.74 -15.42
CA PHE A 90 -13.81 16.36 -16.79
C PHE A 90 -15.11 15.55 -16.82
N TYR A 91 -15.27 14.56 -15.94
CA TYR A 91 -16.48 13.73 -15.87
C TYR A 91 -17.71 14.53 -15.44
N SER A 92 -17.58 15.39 -14.43
CA SER A 92 -18.65 16.31 -14.00
C SER A 92 -19.03 17.28 -15.12
N GLY A 93 -18.04 17.82 -15.84
CA GLY A 93 -18.28 18.68 -17.01
C GLY A 93 -19.00 17.97 -18.16
N TRP A 94 -18.68 16.69 -18.39
CA TRP A 94 -19.33 15.87 -19.42
C TRP A 94 -20.76 15.45 -19.07
N THR A 95 -21.01 15.11 -17.80
CA THR A 95 -22.32 14.61 -17.32
C THR A 95 -23.29 15.73 -16.95
N GLY A 96 -22.82 16.98 -16.88
CA GLY A 96 -23.63 18.12 -16.46
C GLY A 96 -23.96 18.12 -14.96
N ASN A 97 -23.40 17.18 -14.19
CA ASN A 97 -23.55 17.16 -12.75
C ASN A 97 -22.63 18.22 -12.13
N GLY A 98 -23.22 19.35 -11.75
CA GLY A 98 -22.55 20.47 -11.09
C GLY A 98 -22.22 20.25 -9.61
N GLU A 99 -22.30 19.02 -9.11
CA GLU A 99 -21.86 18.73 -7.76
C GLU A 99 -20.33 18.86 -7.67
N ALA A 100 -19.86 19.56 -6.63
CA ALA A 100 -18.48 19.53 -6.23
C ALA A 100 -18.16 18.11 -5.79
N ALA A 101 -17.70 17.28 -6.71
CA ALA A 101 -17.33 15.91 -6.42
C ALA A 101 -16.25 15.90 -5.33
N SER A 102 -16.64 15.42 -4.16
CA SER A 102 -15.76 15.32 -3.00
C SER A 102 -14.69 14.26 -3.28
N PHE A 103 -13.44 14.63 -3.06
CA PHE A 103 -12.32 13.75 -3.26
C PHE A 103 -12.19 12.78 -2.08
N PRO A 104 -12.39 11.47 -2.26
CA PRO A 104 -12.33 10.56 -1.13
C PRO A 104 -10.88 10.43 -0.67
N ALA A 105 -10.54 11.00 0.48
CA ALA A 105 -9.23 10.84 1.10
C ALA A 105 -8.92 9.37 1.40
N GLU A 106 -9.95 8.57 1.65
CA GLU A 106 -9.88 7.12 1.88
C GLU A 106 -9.36 6.35 0.66
N LEU A 107 -9.65 6.82 -0.56
CA LEU A 107 -9.07 6.20 -1.77
C LEU A 107 -7.59 6.50 -1.89
N ALA A 108 -7.13 7.67 -1.46
CA ALA A 108 -5.71 8.03 -1.52
C ALA A 108 -4.85 7.10 -0.66
N SER A 109 -5.27 6.81 0.58
CA SER A 109 -4.54 5.90 1.47
C SER A 109 -4.51 4.47 0.92
N THR A 110 -5.63 3.99 0.39
CA THR A 110 -5.75 2.68 -0.27
C THR A 110 -4.78 2.57 -1.45
N ILE A 111 -4.77 3.57 -2.33
CA ILE A 111 -3.91 3.60 -3.52
C ILE A 111 -2.44 3.63 -3.12
N VAL A 112 -2.05 4.45 -2.15
CA VAL A 112 -0.66 4.57 -1.71
C VAL A 112 -0.15 3.27 -1.07
N LEU A 113 -0.95 2.65 -0.20
CA LEU A 113 -0.60 1.37 0.42
C LEU A 113 -0.55 0.23 -0.60
N GLY A 114 -1.54 0.16 -1.50
CA GLY A 114 -1.57 -0.81 -2.58
C GLY A 114 -0.38 -0.66 -3.52
N ALA A 115 -0.06 0.58 -3.91
CA ALA A 115 1.10 0.91 -4.74
C ALA A 115 2.43 0.51 -4.06
N PHE A 116 2.56 0.77 -2.76
CA PHE A 116 3.74 0.35 -1.99
C PHE A 116 3.92 -1.16 -2.04
N LEU A 117 2.89 -1.92 -1.67
CA LEU A 117 2.94 -3.38 -1.63
C LEU A 117 3.15 -3.96 -3.03
N LEU A 118 2.50 -3.39 -4.05
CA LEU A 118 2.65 -3.82 -5.44
C LEU A 118 4.10 -3.64 -5.91
N GLY A 119 4.67 -2.44 -5.79
CA GLY A 119 6.05 -2.17 -6.18
C GLY A 119 7.05 -3.05 -5.43
N TYR A 120 6.82 -3.25 -4.12
CA TYR A 120 7.61 -4.13 -3.27
C TYR A 120 7.58 -5.59 -3.76
N PHE A 121 6.39 -6.16 -3.97
CA PHE A 121 6.24 -7.57 -4.33
C PHE A 121 6.59 -7.87 -5.79
N ILE A 122 6.32 -6.95 -6.71
CA ILE A 122 6.80 -7.06 -8.10
C ILE A 122 8.33 -7.20 -8.10
N LYS A 123 9.04 -6.34 -7.35
CA LYS A 123 10.50 -6.45 -7.28
C LYS A 123 10.94 -7.76 -6.62
N ARG A 124 10.28 -8.17 -5.53
CA ARG A 124 10.57 -9.46 -4.88
C ARG A 124 10.44 -10.63 -5.84
N PHE A 125 9.37 -10.71 -6.63
CA PHE A 125 9.15 -11.81 -7.57
C PHE A 125 10.09 -11.80 -8.77
N ARG A 126 10.62 -10.62 -9.13
CA ARG A 126 11.63 -10.51 -10.19
C ARG A 126 13.01 -11.01 -9.76
N GLY A 127 13.31 -11.00 -8.45
CA GLY A 127 14.52 -11.62 -7.91
C GLY A 127 15.81 -10.79 -8.05
N PHE A 128 15.70 -9.49 -8.35
CA PHE A 128 16.83 -8.56 -8.48
C PHE A 128 16.48 -7.16 -7.94
#